data_AF-A0A7J5E6U9-F1
#
_entry.id   AF-A0A7J5E6U9-F1
#
_cell.length_a   1.000
_cell.length_b   1.000
_cell.length_c   1.000
_cell.angle_alpha   90.00
_cell.angle_beta   90.00
_cell.angle_gamma   90.00
#
_symmetry.space_group_name_H-M   'P 1'
#
loop_
_entity.id
_entity.type
_entity.pdbx_description
1 polymer ?
#
loop_
_entity_poly.entity_id
_entity_poly.type
_entity_poly.pdbx_seq_one_letter_code
_entity_poly.pdbx_strand_id
1 'polypeptide(L)'
;FKKINAVVLGLRVDSQKKHRKSRDKYNLPFTLLSDEDKKVVNQYGVWKEKSMFGKKYMGIERTTVIIDHEGIIKKIFPKVSVPGHVEEVLKVLKEKLI
;
A
#
# COMPACT_ATOMS: atom_id res chain seq x y z
N PHE A 1 -8.94 8.88 -7.03
CA PHE A 1 -8.72 9.54 -5.73
C PHE A 1 -8.52 11.06 -5.83
N LYS A 2 -7.89 11.62 -6.88
CA LYS A 2 -7.74 13.09 -7.03
C LYS A 2 -9.03 13.92 -6.90
N LYS A 3 -10.16 13.43 -7.42
CA LYS A 3 -11.48 14.11 -7.31
C LYS A 3 -12.00 14.29 -5.88
N ILE A 4 -11.47 13.53 -4.93
CA ILE A 4 -11.84 13.59 -3.50
C ILE A 4 -10.66 14.09 -2.65
N ASN A 5 -9.77 14.88 -3.25
CA ASN A 5 -8.57 15.45 -2.61
C ASN A 5 -7.64 14.42 -1.92
N ALA A 6 -7.61 13.18 -2.42
CA ALA A 6 -6.76 12.11 -1.88
C ALA A 6 -5.64 11.73 -2.86
N VAL A 7 -4.44 11.54 -2.31
CA VAL A 7 -3.25 11.06 -3.01
C VAL A 7 -3.08 9.56 -2.75
N VAL A 8 -2.66 8.82 -3.78
CA VAL A 8 -2.31 7.39 -3.65
C VAL A 8 -0.81 7.24 -3.70
N LEU A 9 -0.25 6.52 -2.72
CA LEU A 9 1.14 6.13 -2.67
C LEU A 9 1.20 4.61 -2.59
N GLY A 10 1.85 3.97 -3.57
CA GLY A 10 2.18 2.55 -3.48
C GLY A 10 3.54 2.38 -2.82
N LEU A 11 3.70 1.38 -1.94
CA LEU A 11 4.98 1.10 -1.28
C LEU A 11 5.43 -0.33 -1.55
N ARG A 12 6.72 -0.51 -1.86
CA ARG A 12 7.36 -1.83 -2.00
C ARG A 12 8.80 -1.78 -1.51
N VAL A 13 9.35 -2.93 -1.14
CA VAL A 13 10.77 -3.12 -0.79
C VAL A 13 11.68 -3.33 -2.01
N ASP A 14 11.16 -3.08 -3.21
CA ASP A 14 11.91 -3.13 -4.46
C ASP A 14 12.70 -1.84 -4.65
N SER A 15 13.78 -1.92 -5.44
CA SER A 15 14.61 -0.75 -5.72
C SER A 15 13.96 0.29 -6.63
N GLN A 16 14.42 1.52 -6.54
CA GLN A 16 13.94 2.61 -7.39
C GLN A 16 14.04 2.27 -8.89
N LYS A 17 15.10 1.54 -9.30
CA LYS A 17 15.28 1.08 -10.69
C LYS A 17 14.16 0.14 -11.12
N LYS A 18 13.73 -0.78 -10.26
CA LYS A 18 12.58 -1.66 -10.53
C LYS A 18 11.27 -0.87 -10.57
N HIS A 19 11.12 0.14 -9.70
CA HIS A 19 9.93 0.99 -9.71
C HIS A 19 9.78 1.77 -11.01
N ARG A 20 10.86 2.36 -11.53
CA ARG A 20 10.84 3.05 -12.83
C ARG A 20 10.37 2.12 -13.95
N LYS A 21 10.99 0.94 -14.06
CA LYS A 21 10.57 -0.09 -15.04
C LYS A 21 9.10 -0.48 -14.90
N SER A 22 8.60 -0.66 -13.67
CA SER A 22 7.20 -1.03 -13.45
C SER A 22 6.24 0.11 -13.75
N ARG A 23 6.57 1.34 -13.36
CA ARG A 23 5.79 2.53 -13.66
C ARG A 23 5.66 2.70 -15.16
N ASP A 24 6.77 2.60 -15.89
CA ASP A 24 6.80 2.79 -17.33
C ASP A 24 6.06 1.66 -18.07
N LYS A 25 6.20 0.41 -17.59
CA LYS A 25 5.51 -0.76 -18.18
C LYS A 25 3.98 -0.73 -17.99
N TYR A 26 3.50 -0.31 -16.83
CA TYR A 26 2.08 -0.37 -16.48
C TYR A 26 1.39 1.00 -16.45
N ASN A 27 2.09 2.06 -16.85
CA ASN A 27 1.64 3.45 -16.84
C ASN A 27 0.88 3.85 -15.55
N LEU A 28 1.48 3.53 -14.40
CA LEU A 28 0.81 3.71 -13.11
C LEU A 28 0.60 5.20 -12.80
N PRO A 29 -0.63 5.66 -12.54
CA PRO A 29 -0.94 7.09 -12.37
C PRO A 29 -0.66 7.60 -10.95
N PHE A 30 0.25 6.94 -10.22
CA PHE A 30 0.56 7.24 -8.82
C PHE A 30 2.02 6.93 -8.48
N THR A 31 2.50 7.52 -7.39
CA THR A 31 3.89 7.40 -6.95
C THR A 31 4.15 6.04 -6.28
N LEU A 32 5.29 5.42 -6.60
CA LEU A 32 5.79 4.21 -5.95
C LEU A 32 6.99 4.52 -5.04
N LEU A 33 6.79 4.40 -3.74
CA LEU A 33 7.80 4.54 -2.69
C LEU A 33 8.64 3.27 -2.55
N SER A 34 9.95 3.42 -2.65
CA SER A 34 10.95 2.36 -2.50
C SER A 34 11.45 2.31 -1.06
N ASP A 35 11.26 1.16 -0.41
CA ASP A 35 11.62 0.87 0.99
C ASP A 35 12.66 -0.25 1.04
N GLU A 36 13.80 -0.07 0.35
CA GLU A 36 14.83 -1.12 0.16
C GLU A 36 15.40 -1.63 1.50
N ASP A 37 15.56 -0.71 2.46
CA ASP A 37 16.04 -0.97 3.82
C ASP A 37 14.94 -1.51 4.76
N LYS A 38 13.71 -1.62 4.25
CA LYS A 38 12.53 -2.18 4.94
C LYS A 38 12.13 -1.40 6.19
N LYS A 39 12.54 -0.14 6.35
CA LYS A 39 12.21 0.63 7.55
C LYS A 39 10.71 0.83 7.69
N VAL A 40 10.05 1.25 6.61
CA VAL A 40 8.63 1.59 6.67
C VAL A 40 7.78 0.33 6.85
N VAL A 41 8.03 -0.75 6.11
CA VAL A 41 7.26 -1.99 6.27
C VAL A 41 7.40 -2.62 7.66
N ASN A 42 8.54 -2.43 8.32
CA ASN A 42 8.74 -2.87 9.71
C ASN A 42 8.00 -1.96 10.70
N GLN A 43 8.08 -0.63 10.54
CA GLN A 43 7.34 0.32 11.38
C GLN A 43 5.83 0.10 11.32
N TYR A 44 5.30 -0.23 10.14
CA TYR A 44 3.88 -0.55 9.95
C TYR A 44 3.52 -1.99 10.36
N GLY A 45 4.49 -2.82 10.76
CA GLY A 45 4.26 -4.22 11.17
C GLY A 45 3.75 -5.12 10.03
N VAL A 46 4.01 -4.75 8.77
CA VAL A 46 3.52 -5.48 7.59
C VAL A 46 4.58 -6.40 6.99
N TRP A 47 5.82 -6.35 7.46
CA TRP A 47 6.86 -7.33 7.13
C TRP A 47 6.67 -8.59 7.98
N LYS A 48 6.07 -9.63 7.39
CA LYS A 48 5.64 -10.83 8.12
C LYS A 48 6.25 -12.10 7.56
N GLU A 49 6.43 -13.09 8.43
CA GLU A 49 6.75 -14.45 8.01
C GLU A 49 5.53 -15.05 7.28
N LYS A 50 5.78 -15.63 6.12
CA LYS A 50 4.82 -16.37 5.30
C LYS A 50 5.34 -17.77 5.10
N SER A 51 4.42 -18.73 5.03
CA SER A 51 4.75 -20.11 4.67
C SER A 51 4.06 -20.45 3.35
N MET A 52 4.81 -21.00 2.41
CA MET A 52 4.26 -21.55 1.19
C MET A 52 4.94 -22.90 0.94
N PHE A 53 4.12 -23.96 0.85
CA PHE A 53 4.59 -25.35 0.69
C PHE A 53 5.68 -25.75 1.72
N GLY A 54 5.49 -25.39 2.99
CA GLY A 54 6.41 -25.70 4.08
C GLY A 54 7.68 -24.85 4.12
N LYS A 55 7.91 -23.96 3.13
CA LYS A 55 9.03 -23.01 3.13
C LYS A 55 8.61 -21.69 3.75
N LYS A 56 9.31 -21.28 4.81
CA LYS A 56 9.16 -19.98 5.46
C LYS A 56 9.97 -18.92 4.71
N TYR A 57 9.36 -17.76 4.48
CA TYR A 57 10.02 -16.59 3.90
C TYR A 57 9.39 -15.32 4.45
N MET A 58 10.15 -14.23 4.48
CA MET A 58 9.61 -12.93 4.87
C MET A 58 9.01 -12.23 3.65
N GLY A 59 7.86 -11.60 3.83
CA GLY A 59 7.21 -10.84 2.78
C GLY A 59 6.25 -9.79 3.32
N ILE A 60 5.95 -8.80 2.48
CA ILE A 60 4.97 -7.76 2.80
C ILE A 60 3.57 -8.39 2.82
N GLU A 61 2.87 -8.33 3.94
CA GLU A 61 1.42 -8.52 4.00
C GLU A 61 0.75 -7.34 3.28
N ARG A 62 -0.09 -7.62 2.27
CA ARG A 62 -0.74 -6.55 1.52
C ARG A 62 -1.68 -5.79 2.44
N THR A 63 -1.36 -4.53 2.68
CA THR A 63 -2.09 -3.66 3.60
C THR A 63 -2.32 -2.32 2.94
N THR A 64 -3.51 -1.74 3.15
CA THR A 64 -3.80 -0.35 2.79
C THR A 64 -4.05 0.45 4.05
N VAL A 65 -3.50 1.66 4.11
CA VAL A 65 -3.67 2.57 5.25
C VAL A 65 -4.25 3.87 4.72
N ILE A 66 -5.29 4.37 5.39
CA ILE A 66 -5.84 5.70 5.16
C ILE A 66 -5.29 6.62 6.25
N ILE A 67 -4.61 7.68 5.81
CA ILE A 67 -4.00 8.71 6.65
C ILE A 67 -4.65 10.04 6.27
N ASP A 68 -5.03 10.85 7.27
CA ASP A 68 -5.59 12.18 7.03
C ASP A 68 -4.49 13.24 6.79
N HIS A 69 -4.91 14.50 6.63
CA HIS A 69 -4.00 15.63 6.41
C HIS A 69 -3.15 15.99 7.64
N GLU A 70 -3.53 15.53 8.85
CA GLU A 70 -2.79 15.73 10.09
C GLU A 70 -1.78 14.60 10.35
N GLY A 71 -1.71 13.60 9.46
CA GLY A 71 -0.83 12.45 9.59
C GLY A 71 -1.40 11.34 10.48
N ILE A 72 -2.68 11.39 10.84
CA ILE A 72 -3.35 10.42 11.69
C ILE A 72 -3.91 9.26 10.86
N ILE A 73 -3.60 8.03 11.26
CA ILE A 73 -4.18 6.83 10.65
C ILE A 73 -5.67 6.75 11.01
N LYS A 74 -6.53 6.86 10.00
CA LYS A 74 -8.00 6.76 10.16
C LYS A 74 -8.56 5.38 9.91
N LYS A 75 -7.84 4.53 9.16
CA LYS A 75 -8.25 3.15 8.87
C LYS A 75 -7.05 2.33 8.38
N ILE A 76 -7.03 1.06 8.78
CA ILE A 76 -6.09 0.05 8.26
C ILE A 76 -6.93 -1.09 7.68
N PHE A 77 -6.56 -1.54 6.48
CA PHE A 77 -7.05 -2.75 5.84
C PHE A 77 -5.90 -3.75 5.77
N PRO A 78 -5.78 -4.68 6.73
CA PRO A 78 -4.76 -5.74 6.67
C PRO A 78 -5.21 -6.88 5.74
N LYS A 79 -4.26 -7.68 5.25
CA LYS A 79 -4.52 -8.90 4.46
C LYS A 79 -5.46 -8.69 3.25
N VAL A 80 -5.27 -7.58 2.54
CA VAL A 80 -6.12 -7.15 1.42
C VAL A 80 -6.15 -8.19 0.29
N SER A 81 -7.36 -8.53 -0.17
CA SER A 81 -7.61 -9.14 -1.47
C SER A 81 -7.76 -8.03 -2.52
N VAL A 82 -7.31 -8.26 -3.76
CA VAL A 82 -7.36 -7.21 -4.80
C VAL A 82 -8.78 -6.93 -5.31
N PRO A 83 -9.62 -7.94 -5.60
CA PRO A 83 -10.96 -7.70 -6.14
C PRO A 83 -11.84 -6.91 -5.15
N GLY A 84 -12.42 -5.80 -5.62
CA GLY A 84 -13.36 -4.98 -4.83
C GLY A 84 -12.72 -4.00 -3.84
N HIS A 85 -11.39 -4.04 -3.66
CA HIS A 85 -10.72 -3.24 -2.63
C HIS A 85 -10.73 -1.74 -2.91
N VAL A 86 -10.69 -1.35 -4.19
CA VAL A 86 -10.72 0.07 -4.57
C VAL A 86 -12.06 0.68 -4.17
N GLU A 87 -13.15 -0.05 -4.41
CA GLU A 87 -14.51 0.34 -4.05
C GLU A 87 -14.68 0.43 -2.53
N GLU A 88 -14.11 -0.51 -1.78
CA GLU A 88 -14.09 -0.48 -0.31
C GLU A 88 -13.39 0.77 0.22
N VAL A 89 -12.20 1.07 -0.30
CA VAL A 89 -11.44 2.28 0.08
C VAL A 89 -12.21 3.54 -0.28
N LEU A 90 -12.80 3.60 -1.47
CA LEU A 90 -13.61 4.75 -1.90
C LEU A 90 -14.85 4.97 -1.02
N LYS A 91 -15.50 3.88 -0.58
CA LYS A 91 -16.64 3.95 0.34
C LYS A 91 -16.23 4.58 1.66
N VAL A 92 -15.15 4.09 2.28
CA VAL A 92 -14.64 4.64 3.55
C VAL A 92 -14.23 6.09 3.43
N LEU A 93 -13.56 6.47 2.33
CA LEU A 93 -13.18 7.86 2.13
C LEU A 93 -14.40 8.77 1.97
N LYS A 94 -15.46 8.34 1.27
CA LYS A 94 -16.69 9.13 1.13
C LYS A 94 -17.47 9.26 2.43
N GLU A 95 -17.56 8.19 3.22
CA GLU A 95 -18.28 8.19 4.52
C GLU A 95 -17.60 9.07 5.58
N LYS A 96 -16.26 9.23 5.50
CA LYS A 96 -15.48 10.08 6.42
C LYS A 96 -15.21 11.50 5.90
N LEU A 97 -15.69 11.83 4.69
CA LEU A 97 -15.64 13.17 4.09
C LEU A 97 -16.95 13.95 4.31
N ILE A 98 -17.85 13.44 5.17
CA ILE A 98 -19.07 14.10 5.64
C ILE A 98 -18.85 14.47 7.12
#